data_AF-A0A2W4SQF0-F1
#
_entry.id   AF-A0A2W4SQF0-F1
#
_cell.length_a   1.000
_cell.length_b   1.000
_cell.length_c   1.000
_cell.angle_alpha   90.00
_cell.angle_beta   90.00
_cell.angle_gamma   90.00
#
_symmetry.space_group_name_H-M   'P 1'
#
loop_
_entity.id
_entity.type
_entity.pdbx_description
1 polymer ?
#
loop_
_entity_poly.entity_id
_entity_poly.type
_entity_poly.pdbx_seq_one_letter_code
_entity_poly.pdbx_strand_id
1 'polypeptide(L)'
;MAVGFRDYTFFRHPDLATLICPTDWFEHMPKIQLPFFPEGVTQISDLLAFRVEDGRVAYFNGNMPVFIHDKDDIATFRMITAQFCVNGNAKQAEISAVFGIPKVTVKRAVKRYREEGPRGFYTPRK
;
A
#
# COMPACT_ATOMS: atom_id res chain seq x y z
N MET A 1 -17.81 -30.74 28.74
CA MET A 1 -16.99 -29.85 27.89
C MET A 1 -17.25 -28.41 28.30
N ALA A 2 -16.36 -27.86 29.11
CA ALA A 2 -16.28 -26.45 29.43
C ALA A 2 -14.80 -26.19 29.70
N VAL A 3 -14.15 -25.43 28.83
CA VAL A 3 -12.76 -24.99 29.05
C VAL A 3 -12.82 -23.52 29.42
N GLY A 4 -12.76 -23.31 30.73
CA GLY A 4 -12.49 -22.04 31.38
C GLY A 4 -11.00 -21.71 31.35
N PHE A 5 -10.76 -20.42 31.52
CA PHE A 5 -9.51 -19.70 31.35
C PHE A 5 -8.59 -19.83 32.56
N ARG A 6 -7.27 -19.83 32.27
CA ARG A 6 -6.10 -19.55 33.15
C ARG A 6 -5.77 -20.56 34.25
N ASP A 7 -4.52 -21.00 34.23
CA ASP A 7 -3.60 -20.73 35.34
C ASP A 7 -2.14 -20.71 34.89
N TYR A 8 -1.47 -19.60 35.22
CA TYR A 8 -0.05 -19.33 35.06
C TYR A 8 0.63 -19.66 36.39
N THR A 9 1.41 -20.74 36.49
CA THR A 9 2.41 -20.90 37.56
C THR A 9 3.55 -21.85 37.17
N PHE A 10 4.73 -21.29 36.88
CA PHE A 10 6.08 -21.85 37.07
C PHE A 10 7.06 -20.95 36.31
N PHE A 11 8.14 -20.37 36.86
CA PHE A 11 8.96 -20.71 38.01
C PHE A 11 9.65 -19.44 38.56
N ARG A 12 9.87 -19.44 39.88
CA ARG A 12 10.90 -18.66 40.60
C ARG A 12 12.31 -19.12 40.19
N HIS A 13 13.20 -18.21 39.78
CA HIS A 13 14.51 -17.96 40.41
C HIS A 13 15.15 -16.68 39.82
N PRO A 14 15.99 -15.93 40.56
CA PRO A 14 16.64 -14.71 40.11
C PRO A 14 17.96 -15.03 39.41
N ASP A 15 18.47 -14.03 38.69
CA ASP A 15 19.80 -13.97 38.09
C ASP A 15 19.98 -14.72 36.76
N LEU A 16 19.63 -14.04 35.66
CA LEU A 16 20.35 -14.06 34.39
C LEU A 16 20.17 -12.71 33.72
N ALA A 17 20.87 -11.70 34.24
CA ALA A 17 20.97 -10.37 33.64
C ALA A 17 21.82 -10.37 32.35
N THR A 18 21.51 -11.23 31.36
CA THR A 18 22.11 -11.20 30.01
C THR A 18 21.45 -12.18 29.03
N LEU A 19 20.17 -11.96 28.70
CA LEU A 19 19.59 -12.54 27.49
C LEU A 19 18.89 -11.44 26.68
N ILE A 20 19.72 -10.77 25.88
CA ILE A 20 19.43 -10.24 24.54
C ILE A 20 17.99 -9.72 24.42
N CYS A 21 17.77 -8.45 24.75
CA CYS A 21 16.64 -7.71 24.18
C CYS A 21 16.91 -7.64 22.67
N PRO A 22 16.18 -8.35 21.81
CA PRO A 22 16.44 -8.27 20.40
C PRO A 22 15.75 -6.98 19.93
N THR A 23 16.52 -5.89 19.91
CA THR A 23 16.10 -4.64 19.28
C THR A 23 15.97 -4.78 17.76
N ASP A 24 16.24 -5.97 17.19
CA ASP A 24 16.17 -6.28 15.76
C ASP A 24 14.75 -6.59 15.24
N TRP A 25 13.78 -6.93 16.12
CA TRP A 25 12.39 -7.19 15.73
C TRP A 25 11.67 -5.93 15.20
N PHE A 26 12.19 -4.73 15.49
CA PHE A 26 11.66 -3.48 14.93
C PHE A 26 12.29 -3.10 13.57
N GLU A 27 13.42 -3.70 13.16
CA GLU A 27 14.11 -3.33 11.91
C GLU A 27 13.50 -3.97 10.65
N HIS A 28 12.67 -5.01 10.79
CA HIS A 28 12.12 -5.75 9.64
C HIS A 28 10.69 -5.37 9.26
N MET A 29 10.16 -4.26 9.77
CA MET A 29 8.91 -3.72 9.21
C MET A 29 9.22 -3.14 7.81
N PRO A 30 8.55 -3.59 6.73
CA PRO A 30 8.66 -2.93 5.44
C PRO A 30 8.24 -1.47 5.62
N LYS A 31 9.20 -0.55 5.59
CA LYS A 31 8.96 0.88 5.73
C LYS A 31 8.04 1.31 4.59
N ILE A 32 6.79 1.64 4.93
CA ILE A 32 5.82 2.18 3.98
C ILE A 32 6.26 3.60 3.66
N GLN A 33 6.80 3.80 2.46
CA GLN A 33 6.98 5.14 1.91
C GLN A 33 5.61 5.64 1.48
N LEU A 34 5.14 6.69 2.15
CA LEU A 34 3.89 7.36 1.82
C LEU A 34 4.09 8.20 0.55
N PRO A 35 3.16 8.15 -0.41
CA PRO A 35 3.25 8.96 -1.61
C PRO A 35 3.24 10.46 -1.29
N PHE A 36 4.13 11.21 -1.95
CA PHE A 36 4.14 12.67 -1.92
C PHE A 36 3.17 13.21 -2.97
N PHE A 37 2.30 14.12 -2.56
CA PHE A 37 1.28 14.73 -3.41
C PHE A 37 1.49 16.26 -3.36
N PRO A 38 2.15 16.88 -4.36
CA PRO A 38 2.31 18.32 -4.38
C PRO A 38 0.95 19.00 -4.62
N GLU A 39 0.78 20.22 -4.11
CA GLU A 39 -0.41 21.03 -4.39
C GLU A 39 -0.53 21.28 -5.91
N GLY A 40 -1.75 21.12 -6.44
CA GLY A 40 -2.04 21.25 -7.86
C GLY A 40 -2.18 19.93 -8.62
N VAL A 41 -2.12 19.99 -9.95
CA VAL A 41 -2.22 18.82 -10.82
C VAL A 41 -0.83 18.25 -11.06
N THR A 42 -0.62 16.99 -10.69
CA THR A 42 0.62 16.26 -10.97
C THR A 42 0.41 15.33 -12.15
N GLN A 43 1.22 15.51 -13.19
CA GLN A 43 1.20 14.66 -14.36
C GLN A 43 1.85 13.31 -14.07
N ILE A 44 1.19 12.21 -14.45
CA ILE A 44 1.73 10.84 -14.41
C ILE A 44 2.30 10.46 -15.78
N SER A 45 1.53 10.69 -16.85
CA SER A 45 1.88 10.41 -18.24
C SER A 45 1.33 11.52 -19.14
N ASP A 46 1.51 11.42 -20.47
CA ASP A 46 1.02 12.42 -21.43
C ASP A 46 -0.48 12.71 -21.27
N LEU A 47 -1.27 11.71 -20.87
CA LEU A 47 -2.72 11.84 -20.74
C LEU A 47 -3.23 11.62 -19.31
N LEU A 48 -2.46 11.04 -18.39
CA LEU A 48 -2.92 10.76 -17.04
C LEU A 48 -2.31 11.75 -16.03
N ALA A 49 -3.14 12.33 -15.19
CA ALA A 49 -2.72 13.19 -14.09
C ALA A 49 -3.54 12.90 -12.82
N PHE A 50 -3.10 13.39 -11.67
CA PHE A 50 -3.91 13.41 -10.46
C PHE A 50 -3.83 14.76 -9.75
N ARG A 51 -4.81 15.03 -8.89
CA ARG A 51 -4.81 16.14 -7.94
C ARG A 51 -5.22 15.62 -6.57
N VAL A 52 -4.65 16.21 -5.52
CA VAL A 52 -5.12 15.99 -4.15
C VAL A 52 -5.86 17.22 -3.65
N GLU A 53 -7.07 17.01 -3.15
CA GLU A 53 -7.96 18.05 -2.66
C GLU A 53 -8.88 17.43 -1.60
N ASP A 54 -9.07 18.12 -0.47
CA ASP A 54 -9.94 17.69 0.63
C ASP A 54 -9.74 16.23 1.10
N GLY A 55 -8.47 15.80 1.17
CA GLY A 55 -8.13 14.44 1.60
C GLY A 55 -8.41 13.35 0.55
N ARG A 56 -8.78 13.72 -0.68
CA ARG A 56 -9.06 12.79 -1.78
C ARG A 56 -8.05 12.94 -2.90
N VAL A 57 -7.80 11.83 -3.59
CA VAL A 57 -6.97 11.77 -4.79
C VAL A 57 -7.91 11.60 -5.99
N ALA A 58 -7.97 12.60 -6.86
CA ALA A 58 -8.73 12.56 -8.10
C ALA A 58 -7.80 12.36 -9.29
N TYR A 59 -8.11 11.41 -10.16
CA TYR A 59 -7.35 11.12 -11.39
C TYR A 59 -8.08 11.65 -12.61
N PHE A 60 -7.32 12.16 -13.56
CA PHE A 60 -7.81 12.78 -14.78
C PHE A 60 -7.16 12.15 -16.00
N ASN A 61 -7.95 11.85 -17.02
CA ASN A 61 -7.46 11.56 -18.37
C ASN A 61 -7.71 12.80 -19.25
N GLY A 62 -6.66 13.54 -19.57
CA GLY A 62 -6.76 14.90 -20.07
C GLY A 62 -7.55 15.77 -19.09
N ASN A 63 -8.68 16.30 -19.53
CA ASN A 63 -9.56 17.16 -18.71
C ASN A 63 -10.70 16.39 -18.04
N MET A 64 -10.84 15.08 -18.28
CA MET A 64 -11.95 14.28 -17.78
C MET A 64 -11.56 13.60 -16.46
N PRO A 65 -12.30 13.80 -15.35
CA PRO A 65 -12.10 13.01 -14.14
C PRO A 65 -12.51 11.56 -14.39
N VAL A 66 -11.63 10.62 -14.07
CA VAL A 66 -11.85 9.18 -14.33
C VAL A 66 -11.97 8.35 -13.06
N PHE A 67 -11.45 8.83 -11.94
CA PHE A 67 -11.53 8.10 -10.66
C PHE A 67 -11.23 9.01 -9.47
N ILE A 68 -11.80 8.69 -8.30
CA ILE A 68 -11.49 9.36 -7.03
C ILE A 68 -11.46 8.34 -5.89
N HIS A 69 -10.55 8.53 -4.94
CA HIS A 69 -10.55 7.78 -3.67
C HIS A 69 -9.99 8.62 -2.52
N ASP A 70 -10.23 8.19 -1.29
CA ASP A 70 -9.61 8.80 -0.11
C ASP A 70 -8.10 8.54 -0.12
N LYS A 71 -7.32 9.56 0.22
CA LYS A 71 -5.84 9.52 0.21
C LYS A 71 -5.28 8.36 1.02
N ASP A 72 -5.97 7.98 2.10
CA ASP A 72 -5.54 6.91 3.00
C ASP A 72 -6.03 5.52 2.57
N ASP A 73 -6.87 5.41 1.52
CA ASP A 73 -7.29 4.14 0.95
C ASP A 73 -6.21 3.56 0.03
N ILE A 74 -5.21 2.93 0.66
CA ILE A 74 -4.08 2.29 0.00
C ILE A 74 -4.52 1.10 -0.87
N ALA A 75 -5.60 0.40 -0.51
CA ALA A 75 -6.10 -0.73 -1.29
C ALA A 75 -6.62 -0.24 -2.64
N THR A 76 -7.42 0.83 -2.63
CA THR A 76 -7.94 1.46 -3.84
C THR A 76 -6.84 2.13 -4.66
N PHE A 77 -5.88 2.81 -4.03
CA PHE A 77 -4.70 3.35 -4.72
C PHE A 77 -3.96 2.25 -5.52
N ARG A 78 -3.70 1.10 -4.89
CA ARG A 78 -3.02 -0.02 -5.56
C ARG A 78 -3.84 -0.61 -6.70
N MET A 79 -5.15 -0.68 -6.51
CA MET A 79 -6.08 -1.20 -7.53
C MET A 79 -6.11 -0.28 -8.75
N ILE A 80 -6.38 1.01 -8.56
CA ILE A 80 -6.58 1.95 -9.67
C ILE A 80 -5.28 2.20 -10.44
N THR A 81 -4.13 2.33 -9.76
CA THR A 81 -2.84 2.50 -10.44
C THR A 81 -2.42 1.26 -11.22
N ALA A 82 -2.78 0.06 -10.75
CA ALA A 82 -2.60 -1.17 -11.50
C ALA A 82 -3.50 -1.22 -12.74
N GLN A 83 -4.77 -0.82 -12.60
CA GLN A 83 -5.69 -0.71 -13.73
C GLN A 83 -5.17 0.24 -14.81
N PHE A 84 -4.66 1.42 -14.44
CA PHE A 84 -4.07 2.37 -15.39
C PHE A 84 -2.91 1.75 -16.17
N CYS A 85 -2.05 0.98 -15.50
CA CYS A 85 -0.95 0.27 -16.16
C CYS A 85 -1.44 -0.83 -17.11
N VAL A 86 -2.47 -1.58 -16.73
CA VAL A 86 -3.03 -2.64 -17.56
C VAL A 86 -3.73 -2.08 -18.80
N ASN A 87 -4.43 -0.95 -18.64
CA ASN A 87 -5.12 -0.27 -19.73
C ASN A 87 -4.18 0.56 -20.63
N GLY A 88 -2.89 0.67 -20.29
CA GLY A 88 -1.90 1.43 -21.07
C GLY A 88 -1.94 2.95 -20.85
N ASN A 89 -2.68 3.44 -19.85
CA ASN A 89 -2.74 4.87 -19.52
C ASN A 89 -1.47 5.39 -18.83
N ALA A 90 -0.71 4.49 -18.20
CA ALA A 90 0.57 4.81 -17.56
C ALA A 90 1.52 3.61 -17.60
N LYS A 91 2.82 3.88 -17.60
CA LYS A 91 3.88 2.88 -17.41
C LYS A 91 4.10 2.64 -15.92
N GLN A 92 4.49 1.43 -15.56
CA GLN A 92 4.85 1.11 -14.16
C GLN A 92 5.99 1.98 -13.61
N ALA A 93 6.90 2.44 -14.48
CA ALA A 93 7.98 3.35 -14.11
C ALA A 93 7.49 4.77 -13.80
N GLU A 94 6.48 5.25 -14.52
CA GLU A 94 5.84 6.56 -14.28
C GLU A 94 5.15 6.57 -12.92
N ILE A 95 4.34 5.54 -12.63
CA ILE A 95 3.71 5.36 -11.30
C ILE A 95 4.77 5.28 -10.19
N SER A 96 5.84 4.52 -10.41
CA SER A 96 6.91 4.38 -9.43
C SER A 96 7.61 5.70 -9.14
N ALA A 97 7.95 6.47 -10.18
CA ALA A 97 8.65 7.74 -10.06
C ALA A 97 7.79 8.81 -9.39
N VAL A 98 6.54 8.96 -9.84
CA VAL A 98 5.64 10.04 -9.39
C VAL A 98 5.19 9.84 -7.95
N PHE A 99 4.88 8.61 -7.56
CA PHE A 99 4.44 8.32 -6.18
C PHE A 99 5.59 7.97 -5.24
N GLY A 100 6.84 7.96 -5.73
CA GLY A 100 8.01 7.62 -4.92
C GLY A 100 7.96 6.21 -4.32
N ILE A 101 7.30 5.26 -5.00
CA ILE A 101 7.16 3.88 -4.53
C ILE A 101 8.04 2.92 -5.33
N PRO A 102 8.56 1.83 -4.72
CA PRO A 102 9.37 0.86 -5.45
C PRO A 102 8.64 0.25 -6.66
N LYS A 103 9.30 0.21 -7.82
CA LYS A 103 8.75 -0.38 -9.06
C LYS A 103 8.28 -1.82 -8.88
N VAL A 104 8.92 -2.58 -7.99
CA VAL A 104 8.50 -3.95 -7.64
C VAL A 104 7.10 -4.00 -7.01
N THR A 105 6.72 -2.99 -6.22
CA THR A 105 5.38 -2.86 -5.64
C THR A 105 4.34 -2.67 -6.74
N VAL A 106 4.63 -1.79 -7.69
CA VAL A 106 3.76 -1.55 -8.86
C VAL A 106 3.63 -2.82 -9.69
N LYS A 107 4.74 -3.51 -9.98
CA LYS A 107 4.75 -4.78 -10.74
C LYS A 107 3.87 -5.85 -10.10
N ARG A 108 3.91 -5.99 -8.76
CA ARG A 108 3.08 -6.95 -8.01
C ARG A 108 1.58 -6.58 -8.07
N ALA A 109 1.24 -5.30 -7.92
CA ALA A 109 -0.13 -4.83 -8.06
C ALA A 109 -0.67 -5.08 -9.48
N VAL A 110 0.11 -4.75 -10.52
CA VAL A 110 -0.26 -5.02 -11.92
C VAL A 110 -0.48 -6.51 -12.17
N LYS A 111 0.41 -7.38 -11.66
CA LYS A 111 0.23 -8.83 -11.77
C LYS A 111 -1.09 -9.28 -11.15
N ARG A 112 -1.37 -8.86 -9.91
CA ARG A 112 -2.62 -9.17 -9.21
C ARG A 112 -3.85 -8.69 -9.98
N TYR A 113 -3.83 -7.46 -10.52
CA TYR A 113 -4.95 -6.95 -11.30
C TYR A 113 -5.20 -7.80 -12.56
N ARG A 114 -4.15 -8.29 -13.23
CA ARG A 114 -4.30 -9.18 -14.40
C ARG A 114 -4.89 -10.54 -14.04
N GLU A 115 -4.51 -11.10 -12.89
CA GLU A 115 -4.93 -12.45 -12.47
C GLU A 115 -6.30 -12.46 -11.80
N GLU A 116 -6.60 -11.41 -11.02
CA GLU A 116 -7.74 -11.39 -10.12
C GLU A 116 -8.71 -10.22 -10.39
N GLY A 117 -8.31 -9.22 -11.17
CA GLY A 117 -9.08 -7.98 -11.32
C GLY A 117 -9.17 -7.16 -10.03
N PRO A 118 -10.15 -6.24 -9.93
CA PRO A 118 -10.33 -5.40 -8.74
C PRO A 118 -10.53 -6.20 -7.45
N ARG A 119 -11.22 -7.35 -7.49
CA ARG A 119 -11.50 -8.17 -6.29
C ARG A 119 -10.24 -8.62 -5.53
N GLY A 120 -9.11 -8.75 -6.22
CA GLY A 120 -7.85 -9.18 -5.60
C GLY A 120 -7.31 -8.17 -4.58
N PHE A 121 -7.74 -6.92 -4.64
CA PHE A 121 -7.27 -5.85 -3.73
C PHE A 121 -8.08 -5.75 -2.44
N TYR A 122 -9.28 -6.35 -2.39
CA TYR A 122 -10.21 -6.24 -1.27
C TYR A 122 -10.49 -7.57 -0.59
N THR A 123 -9.88 -8.67 -1.05
CA THR A 123 -10.00 -9.97 -0.41
C THR A 123 -8.96 -10.09 0.72
N PRO A 124 -9.35 -10.52 1.94
CA PRO A 124 -8.39 -10.80 3.01
C PRO A 124 -7.33 -11.80 2.55
N ARG A 125 -6.08 -11.58 2.99
CA ARG A 125 -5.00 -12.50 2.68
C ARG A 125 -5.27 -13.84 3.38
N LYS A 126 -5.29 -14.94 2.61
CA LYS A 126 -5.30 -16.30 3.15
C LYS A 126 -3.99 -16.61 3.88
#